data_AF-A0A9Q7B8F5-F1
#
_entry.id   AF-A0A9Q7B8F5-F1
#
_cell.length_a   1.000
_cell.length_b   1.000
_cell.length_c   1.000
_cell.angle_alpha   90.00
_cell.angle_beta   90.00
_cell.angle_gamma   90.00
#
_symmetry.space_group_name_H-M   'P 1'
#
loop_
_entity.id
_entity.type
_entity.pdbx_description
1 polymer ?
#
loop_
_entity_poly.entity_id
_entity_poly.type
_entity_poly.pdbx_seq_one_letter_code
_entity_poly.pdbx_strand_id
1 'polypeptide(L)' 'MSVASTHGPLIETGAIDGFIYELLRNTAPVVYVYREVNGKLYHKATQKGGMTVECVARMLISEMPKAAKGSA' A
#
# COMPACT_ATOMS: atom_id res chain seq x y z
N MET A 1 -6.75 9.99 -4.30
CA MET A 1 -5.47 10.64 -4.65
C MET A 1 -4.40 9.56 -4.67
N SER A 2 -3.66 9.40 -5.77
CA SER A 2 -2.48 8.53 -5.81
C SER A 2 -1.33 9.24 -5.11
N VAL A 3 -0.62 8.53 -4.22
CA VAL A 3 0.47 9.10 -3.42
C VAL A 3 1.79 9.10 -4.21
N ALA A 4 1.74 8.60 -5.46
CA ALA A 4 2.85 8.54 -6.39
C ALA A 4 3.58 9.88 -6.58
N SER A 5 2.85 11.00 -6.61
CA SER A 5 3.44 12.31 -6.95
C SER A 5 4.53 12.79 -5.98
N THR A 6 4.56 12.29 -4.73
CA THR A 6 5.56 12.70 -3.72
C THR A 6 6.76 11.77 -3.60
N HIS A 7 6.72 10.56 -4.16
CA HIS A 7 7.73 9.52 -3.90
C HIS A 7 8.44 8.98 -5.16
N GLY A 8 8.01 9.41 -6.35
CA GLY A 8 8.62 9.06 -7.63
C GLY A 8 7.61 8.48 -8.64
N PRO A 9 8.01 8.24 -9.91
CA PRO A 9 7.06 7.79 -10.92
C PRO A 9 6.48 6.41 -10.58
N LEU A 10 5.18 6.27 -10.78
CA LEU A 10 4.46 5.00 -10.60
C LEU A 10 4.98 3.95 -11.59
N ILE A 11 5.39 2.80 -11.07
CA ILE A 11 5.83 1.64 -11.86
C ILE A 11 4.67 0.67 -12.02
N GLU A 12 4.04 0.32 -10.89
CA GLU A 12 3.01 -0.72 -10.82
C GLU A 12 1.94 -0.28 -9.82
N THR A 13 0.69 -0.65 -10.06
CA THR A 13 -0.38 -0.52 -9.09
C THR A 13 -1.30 -1.71 -9.16
N GLY A 14 -1.91 -2.06 -8.04
CA GLY A 14 -2.93 -3.11 -7.98
C GLY A 14 -3.76 -2.99 -6.71
N ALA A 15 -4.64 -3.97 -6.50
CA ALA A 15 -5.49 -4.03 -5.33
C ALA A 15 -5.50 -5.42 -4.73
N ILE A 16 -5.45 -5.51 -3.39
CA ILE A 16 -5.46 -6.76 -2.62
C ILE A 16 -6.34 -6.54 -1.38
N ASP A 17 -7.34 -7.39 -1.17
CA ASP A 17 -8.20 -7.38 0.03
C ASP A 17 -8.84 -6.01 0.35
N GLY A 18 -9.17 -5.22 -0.68
CA GLY A 18 -9.74 -3.87 -0.54
C GLY A 18 -8.71 -2.78 -0.19
N PHE A 19 -7.41 -3.10 -0.21
CA PHE A 19 -6.32 -2.15 -0.19
C PHE A 19 -5.81 -1.90 -1.60
N ILE A 20 -5.38 -0.68 -1.88
CA ILE A 20 -4.66 -0.31 -3.10
C ILE A 20 -3.17 -0.32 -2.77
N TYR A 21 -2.36 -0.89 -3.65
CA TYR A 21 -0.91 -0.81 -3.57
C TYR A 21 -0.33 -0.14 -4.81
N GLU A 22 0.80 0.54 -4.61
CA GLU A 22 1.55 1.26 -5.63
C GLU A 22 3.05 0.97 -5.44
N LEU A 23 3.73 0.54 -6.49
CA LEU A 23 5.19 0.49 -6.57
C LEU A 23 5.67 1.77 -7.22
N LEU A 24 6.54 2.50 -6.53
CA LEU A 24 7.07 3.79 -6.98
C LEU A 24 8.55 3.66 -7.27
N ARG A 25 8.98 4.21 -8.41
CA ARG A 25 10.39 4.28 -8.80
C ARG A 25 11.08 5.36 -7.98
N ASN A 26 11.99 4.96 -7.12
CA ASN A 26 12.90 5.86 -6.40
C ASN A 26 14.30 5.21 -6.41
N THR A 27 15.30 5.84 -5.79
CA THR A 27 16.66 5.29 -5.63
C THR A 27 16.63 3.86 -5.07
N ALA A 28 15.63 3.55 -4.24
CA ALA A 28 15.19 2.20 -3.93
C ALA A 28 13.67 2.09 -4.20
N PRO A 29 13.18 1.04 -4.90
CA PRO A 29 11.75 0.90 -5.18
C PRO A 29 10.93 0.81 -3.88
N VAL A 30 9.90 1.63 -3.74
CA VAL A 30 9.04 1.69 -2.54
C VAL A 30 7.66 1.14 -2.88
N VAL A 31 7.18 0.22 -2.04
CA VAL A 31 5.81 -0.28 -2.08
C VAL A 31 5.01 0.52 -1.08
N TYR A 32 3.98 1.19 -1.58
CA TYR A 32 3.02 1.97 -0.81
C TYR A 32 1.68 1.24 -0.81
N VAL A 33 1.03 1.11 0.33
CA VAL A 33 -0.29 0.48 0.48
C VAL A 33 -1.20 1.44 1.22
N TYR A 34 -2.43 1.60 0.75
CA TYR A 34 -3.40 2.44 1.40
C TYR A 34 -4.82 1.92 1.22
N ARG A 35 -5.71 2.34 2.12
CA ARG A 35 -7.14 2.28 1.92
C ARG A 35 -7.84 3.40 2.68
N GLU A 36 -9.05 3.71 2.26
CA GLU A 36 -9.92 4.64 2.96
C GLU A 36 -11.00 3.87 3.74
N VAL A 37 -11.22 4.25 5.00
CA VAL A 37 -12.28 3.68 5.86
C VAL A 37 -12.96 4.81 6.60
N ASN A 38 -14.27 4.95 6.43
CA ASN A 38 -15.06 6.00 7.10
C ASN A 38 -14.45 7.41 6.92
N GLY A 39 -13.95 7.73 5.71
CA GLY A 39 -13.30 8.99 5.40
C GLY A 39 -11.89 9.16 5.97
N LYS A 40 -11.33 8.15 6.64
CA LYS A 40 -9.96 8.14 7.16
C LYS A 40 -9.05 7.31 6.25
N LEU A 41 -7.99 7.93 5.74
CA LEU A 41 -6.96 7.26 4.95
C LEU A 41 -5.97 6.54 5.87
N TYR A 42 -5.92 5.21 5.76
CA TYR A 42 -4.89 4.38 6.38
C TYR A 42 -3.87 4.04 5.31
N HIS A 43 -2.59 4.22 5.61
CA HIS A 43 -1.53 3.88 4.68
C HIS A 43 -0.27 3.38 5.39
N LYS A 44 0.54 2.61 4.66
CA LYS A 44 1.88 2.17 5.05
C LYS A 44 2.77 2.09 3.80
N ALA A 45 4.08 2.19 4.01
CA ALA A 45 5.05 2.08 2.93
C ALA A 45 6.33 1.42 3.42
N THR A 46 6.99 0.67 2.54
CA THR A 46 8.35 0.17 2.79
C THR A 46 9.10 -0.06 1.48
N GLN A 47 10.41 -0.20 1.55
CA GLN A 47 11.21 -0.56 0.38
C GLN A 47 10.89 -2.00 -0.05
N LYS A 48 10.78 -2.24 -1.36
CA LYS A 48 10.52 -3.57 -1.95
C LYS A 48 11.63 -4.57 -1.58
N GLY A 49 12.88 -4.10 -1.55
CA GLY A 49 14.06 -4.95 -1.45
C GLY A 49 14.09 -6.01 -2.56
N GLY A 50 14.50 -7.23 -2.20
CA GLY A 50 14.54 -8.39 -3.10
C GLY A 50 13.21 -9.14 -3.26
N MET A 51 12.16 -8.76 -2.52
CA MET A 51 10.86 -9.44 -2.54
C MET A 51 9.98 -8.98 -3.71
N THR A 52 8.92 -9.72 -4.02
CA THR A 52 7.91 -9.29 -5.00
C THR A 52 7.02 -8.19 -4.40
N VAL A 53 6.46 -7.33 -5.26
CA VAL A 53 5.57 -6.22 -4.83
C VAL A 53 4.37 -6.78 -4.05
N GLU A 54 3.75 -7.84 -4.57
CA GLU A 54 2.60 -8.48 -3.92
C GLU A 54 2.94 -8.98 -2.50
N CYS A 55 4.11 -9.58 -2.31
CA CYS A 55 4.50 -10.13 -1.01
C CYS A 55 4.70 -9.00 0.03
N VAL A 56 5.36 -7.92 -0.38
CA VAL A 56 5.53 -6.73 0.46
C VAL A 56 4.18 -6.05 0.73
N ALA A 57 3.32 -5.94 -0.28
CA ALA A 57 1.99 -5.37 -0.11
C ALA A 57 1.16 -6.19 0.89
N ARG A 58 1.13 -7.52 0.78
CA ARG A 58 0.46 -8.41 1.75
C ARG A 58 1.03 -8.28 3.16
N MET A 59 2.35 -8.15 3.29
CA MET A 59 2.99 -7.91 4.59
C MET A 59 2.50 -6.60 5.20
N LEU A 60 2.53 -5.49 4.44
CA LEU A 60 2.04 -4.19 4.91
C LEU A 60 0.55 -4.24 5.27
N ILE A 61 -0.27 -4.90 4.47
CA ILE A 61 -1.71 -5.11 4.73
C ILE A 61 -1.92 -5.87 6.06
N SER A 62 -1.09 -6.87 6.35
CA SER A 62 -1.20 -7.67 7.58
C SER A 62 -0.94 -6.86 8.85
N GLU A 63 -0.11 -5.83 8.76
CA GLU A 63 0.21 -4.91 9.86
C GLU A 63 -0.75 -3.72 9.93
N MET A 64 -1.53 -3.48 8.89
CA MET A 64 -2.54 -2.43 8.89
C MET A 64 -3.75 -2.89 9.68
N PRO A 65 -4.47 -1.97 10.35
CA PRO A 65 -5.72 -2.31 10.98
C PRO A 65 -6.67 -2.86 9.92
N LYS A 66 -6.86 -4.18 9.90
CA LYS A 66 -7.99 -4.82 9.23
C LYS A 66 -9.21 -4.05 9.71
N ALA A 67 -10.08 -3.62 8.81
CA ALA A 67 -11.29 -2.93 9.23
C ALA A 67 -11.93 -3.95 10.12
N ALA A 68 -11.98 -3.68 11.43
CA ALA A 68 -12.72 -4.54 12.33
C ALA A 68 -14.06 -4.66 11.64
N LYS A 69 -14.41 -5.89 11.23
CA LYS A 69 -15.74 -6.17 10.71
C LYS A 69 -16.67 -5.59 11.76
N GLY A 70 -17.35 -4.50 11.42
CA GLY A 70 -18.40 -3.97 12.26
C GLY A 70 -19.42 -5.09 12.41
N SER A 71 -19.67 -5.48 13.65
CA SER A 71 -20.90 -6.10 14.14
C SER A 71 -20.83 -5.78 15.64
N ALA A 72 -21.46 -4.70 16.10
CA ALA A 72 -22.90 -4.63 16.41
C ALA A 72 -23.28 -5.72 17.41
#